data_AF-A0A960QKI5-F1
#
_entry.id   AF-A0A960QKI5-F1
#
_cell.length_a   1.000
_cell.length_b   1.000
_cell.length_c   1.000
_cell.angle_alpha   90.00
_cell.angle_beta   90.00
_cell.angle_gamma   90.00
#
_symmetry.space_group_name_H-M   'P 1'
#
loop_
_entity.id
_entity.type
_entity.pdbx_description
1 polymer ?
#
loop_
_entity_poly.entity_id
_entity_poly.type
_entity_poly.pdbx_seq_one_letter_code
_entity_poly.pdbx_strand_id
1 'polypeptide(L)'
;MKTAAIPNTTPTTLRQLKLVCRWALGFVWIWEGLVPKIIAPTEVQRQLVLNSGLYWPDPDRFLIGLGVAMTIAGIIICSGWLERAAVMTASIAMTILVFLVVGNHPESLQDLHGGIAKDACLYAAAWVVWVLAKAEARD
;
A
#
# COMPACT_ATOMS: atom_id res chain seq x y z
N MET A 1 -24.03 -18.50 -22.14
CA MET A 1 -22.87 -18.20 -21.27
C MET A 1 -23.12 -18.90 -19.94
N LYS A 2 -22.49 -20.07 -19.71
CA LYS A 2 -22.65 -20.81 -18.44
C LYS A 2 -21.88 -20.05 -17.37
N THR A 3 -22.57 -19.52 -16.37
CA THR A 3 -21.96 -19.08 -15.12
C THR A 3 -21.24 -20.28 -14.53
N ALA A 4 -19.91 -20.29 -14.59
CA ALA A 4 -19.13 -21.29 -13.89
C ALA A 4 -19.49 -21.15 -12.40
N ALA A 5 -20.09 -22.18 -11.81
CA ALA A 5 -20.32 -22.23 -10.38
C ALA A 5 -18.95 -22.10 -9.72
N ILE A 6 -18.73 -21.00 -8.99
CA ILE A 6 -17.52 -20.84 -8.18
C ILE A 6 -17.56 -22.01 -7.18
N PRO A 7 -16.56 -22.91 -7.19
CA PRO A 7 -16.56 -24.07 -6.31
C PRO A 7 -16.72 -23.63 -4.85
N ASN A 8 -17.46 -24.42 -4.06
CA ASN A 8 -17.73 -24.16 -2.65
C ASN A 8 -16.48 -23.61 -1.95
N THR A 9 -16.48 -22.32 -1.61
CA THR A 9 -15.34 -21.66 -0.97
C THR A 9 -15.18 -22.24 0.43
N THR A 10 -14.22 -23.14 0.58
CA THR A 10 -13.88 -23.70 1.89
C THR A 10 -13.29 -22.60 2.80
N PRO A 11 -13.49 -22.65 4.13
CA PRO A 11 -12.90 -21.69 5.06
C PRO A 11 -11.38 -21.56 4.89
N THR A 12 -10.71 -22.67 4.57
CA THR A 12 -9.29 -22.72 4.24
C THR A 12 -8.91 -21.89 3.01
N THR A 13 -9.71 -21.94 1.94
CA THR A 13 -9.47 -21.15 0.72
C THR A 13 -9.62 -19.65 0.99
N LEU A 14 -10.62 -19.25 1.78
CA LEU A 14 -10.81 -17.84 2.15
C LEU A 14 -9.65 -17.32 3.01
N ARG A 15 -9.17 -18.13 3.96
CA ARG A 15 -8.00 -17.78 4.78
C ARG A 15 -6.74 -17.62 3.93
N GLN A 16 -6.51 -18.52 2.97
CA GLN A 16 -5.38 -18.43 2.04
C GLN A 16 -5.47 -17.17 1.17
N LEU A 17 -6.65 -16.86 0.62
CA LEU A 17 -6.87 -15.64 -0.16
C LEU A 17 -6.55 -14.39 0.67
N LYS A 18 -7.04 -14.32 1.90
CA LYS A 18 -6.74 -13.22 2.83
C LYS A 18 -5.23 -13.08 3.06
N LEU A 19 -4.54 -14.20 3.33
CA LEU A 19 -3.10 -14.21 3.55
C LEU A 19 -2.34 -13.70 2.32
N VAL A 20 -2.67 -14.16 1.12
CA VAL A 20 -2.02 -13.72 -0.12
C VAL A 20 -2.24 -12.24 -0.36
N CYS A 21 -3.47 -11.74 -0.23
CA CYS A 21 -3.78 -10.31 -0.38
C CYS A 21 -3.04 -9.45 0.66
N ARG A 22 -2.95 -9.93 1.91
CA ARG A 22 -2.27 -9.23 3.00
C ARG A 22 -0.76 -9.17 2.77
N TRP A 23 -0.15 -10.28 2.36
CA TRP A 23 1.27 -10.32 2.01
C TRP A 23 1.58 -9.48 0.77
N ALA A 24 0.72 -9.47 -0.25
CA ALA A 24 0.89 -8.61 -1.41
C ALA A 24 0.86 -7.12 -1.01
N LEU A 25 -0.12 -6.72 -0.18
CA LEU A 25 -0.23 -5.34 0.32
C LEU A 25 1.01 -4.96 1.15
N GLY A 26 1.39 -5.80 2.11
CA GLY A 26 2.55 -5.55 2.97
C GLY A 26 3.87 -5.54 2.20
N PHE A 27 4.03 -6.41 1.20
CA PHE A 27 5.20 -6.44 0.33
C PHE A 27 5.38 -5.13 -0.43
N VAL A 28 4.31 -4.57 -1.02
CA VAL A 28 4.43 -3.29 -1.73
C VAL A 28 4.78 -2.16 -0.77
N TRP A 29 4.22 -2.14 0.44
CA TRP A 29 4.61 -1.18 1.48
C TRP A 29 6.09 -1.29 1.88
N ILE A 30 6.59 -2.51 2.05
CA ILE A 30 8.01 -2.76 2.33
C ILE A 30 8.88 -2.31 1.17
N TRP A 31 8.54 -2.71 -0.05
CA TRP A 31 9.31 -2.39 -1.26
C TRP A 31 9.36 -0.88 -1.49
N GLU A 32 8.22 -0.21 -1.48
CA GLU A 32 8.10 1.24 -1.67
C GLU A 32 8.72 2.05 -0.54
N GLY A 33 8.75 1.50 0.67
CA GLY A 33 9.44 2.11 1.80
C GLY A 33 10.95 1.94 1.73
N LEU A 34 11.42 0.77 1.33
CA LEU A 34 12.83 0.42 1.43
C LEU A 34 13.60 0.80 0.16
N VAL A 35 13.15 0.35 -1.00
CA VAL A 35 13.92 0.46 -2.23
C VAL A 35 13.99 1.89 -2.73
N PRO A 36 12.87 2.56 -3.04
CA PRO A 36 12.93 3.83 -3.71
C PRO A 36 13.08 5.02 -2.73
N LYS A 37 13.00 4.81 -1.41
CA LYS A 37 13.14 5.88 -0.40
C LYS A 37 14.40 5.79 0.45
N ILE A 38 14.98 4.59 0.61
CA ILE A 38 16.20 4.39 1.42
C ILE A 38 17.37 3.93 0.55
N ILE A 39 17.20 2.88 -0.25
CA ILE A 39 18.30 2.25 -0.99
C ILE A 39 18.68 3.05 -2.24
N ALA A 40 17.69 3.46 -3.03
CA ALA A 40 17.88 4.13 -4.31
C ALA A 40 16.88 5.30 -4.50
N PRO A 41 16.98 6.36 -3.69
CA PRO A 41 16.16 7.55 -3.86
C PRO A 41 16.45 8.24 -5.20
N THR A 42 15.39 8.64 -5.90
CA THR A 42 15.48 9.35 -7.18
C THR A 42 15.24 10.85 -6.99
N GLU A 43 15.80 11.66 -7.89
CA GLU A 43 15.62 13.12 -7.85
C GLU A 43 14.15 13.52 -7.94
N VAL A 44 13.33 12.77 -8.68
CA VAL A 44 11.88 13.00 -8.76
C VAL A 44 11.21 12.96 -7.39
N GLN A 45 11.59 12.02 -6.52
CA GLN A 45 11.03 11.93 -5.17
C GLN A 45 11.49 13.05 -4.26
N ARG A 46 12.73 13.49 -4.45
CA ARG A 46 13.28 14.64 -3.75
C ARG A 46 12.54 15.92 -4.13
N GLN A 47 12.29 16.12 -5.43
CA GLN A 47 11.50 17.25 -5.94
C GLN A 47 10.05 17.20 -5.45
N LEU A 48 9.43 16.02 -5.38
CA LEU A 48 8.10 15.83 -4.78
C LEU A 48 8.05 16.32 -3.33
N VAL A 49 9.04 15.95 -2.51
CA VAL A 49 9.11 16.38 -1.11
C VAL A 49 9.39 17.88 -1.00
N LEU A 50 10.30 18.41 -1.81
CA LEU A 50 10.59 19.84 -1.88
C LEU A 50 9.35 20.67 -2.26
N ASN A 51 8.63 20.25 -3.30
CA ASN A 51 7.43 20.92 -3.80
C ASN A 51 6.26 20.82 -2.79
N SER A 52 6.19 19.74 -2.01
CA SER A 52 5.17 19.59 -0.98
C SER A 52 5.34 20.53 0.22
N GLY A 53 6.54 21.09 0.43
CA GLY A 53 6.88 21.85 1.63
C GLY A 53 6.88 21.04 2.94
N LEU A 54 6.58 19.74 2.88
CA LEU A 54 6.44 18.85 4.03
C LEU A 54 7.78 18.16 4.34
N TYR A 55 8.80 18.95 4.69
CA TYR A 55 10.11 18.41 5.09
C TYR A 55 10.71 19.21 6.25
N TRP A 56 11.22 18.49 7.25
CA TRP A 56 12.04 19.06 8.32
C TRP A 56 12.98 17.99 8.87
N PRO A 57 14.29 18.22 9.02
CA PRO A 57 15.06 19.42 8.65
C PRO A 57 15.56 19.44 7.19
N ASP A 58 15.48 18.32 6.48
CA ASP A 58 16.02 18.13 5.13
C ASP A 58 15.16 17.11 4.34
N PRO A 59 14.95 17.29 3.02
CA PRO A 59 14.14 16.38 2.20
C PRO A 59 14.63 14.94 2.19
N ASP A 60 15.94 14.71 2.19
CA ASP A 60 16.52 13.37 2.11
C ASP A 60 16.30 12.61 3.43
N ARG A 61 16.42 13.30 4.57
CA ARG A 61 16.06 12.73 5.89
C ARG A 61 14.57 12.46 6.01
N PHE A 62 13.72 13.33 5.46
CA PHE A 62 12.29 13.11 5.43
C PHE A 62 11.92 11.87 4.61
N LEU A 63 12.52 11.71 3.42
CA LEU A 63 12.35 10.52 2.57
C LEU A 63 12.76 9.24 3.29
N ILE A 64 13.92 9.23 3.98
CA ILE A 64 14.37 8.07 4.76
C ILE A 64 13.38 7.77 5.89
N GLY A 65 12.92 8.79 6.63
CA GLY A 65 11.94 8.62 7.70
C GLY A 65 10.62 8.06 7.20
N LEU A 66 10.11 8.57 6.07
CA LEU A 66 8.93 8.06 5.39
C LEU A 66 9.13 6.61 4.94
N GLY A 67 10.30 6.30 4.38
CA GLY A 67 10.69 4.96 3.97
C GLY A 67 10.66 3.96 5.13
N VAL A 68 11.27 4.31 6.25
CA VAL A 68 11.29 3.49 7.48
C VAL A 68 9.86 3.27 8.00
N ALA A 69 9.05 4.33 8.06
CA ALA A 69 7.67 4.24 8.51
C ALA A 69 6.83 3.30 7.60
N MET A 70 7.00 3.41 6.27
CA MET A 70 6.33 2.54 5.31
C MET A 70 6.79 1.08 5.44
N THR A 71 8.09 0.83 5.61
CA THR A 71 8.61 -0.53 5.80
C THR A 71 8.07 -1.16 7.09
N ILE A 72 8.04 -0.42 8.20
CA ILE A 72 7.47 -0.89 9.47
C ILE A 72 5.98 -1.19 9.31
N ALA A 73 5.22 -0.29 8.68
CA ALA A 73 3.80 -0.51 8.41
C ALA A 73 3.57 -1.76 7.55
N GLY A 74 4.38 -1.98 6.53
CA GLY A 74 4.34 -3.20 5.72
C GLY A 74 4.61 -4.48 6.52
N ILE A 75 5.58 -4.45 7.44
CA ILE A 75 5.84 -5.56 8.37
C ILE A 75 4.64 -5.81 9.31
N ILE A 76 4.03 -4.74 9.84
CA ILE A 76 2.82 -4.87 10.68
C ILE A 76 1.67 -5.48 9.89
N ILE A 77 1.44 -5.05 8.65
CA ILE A 77 0.44 -5.65 7.75
C ILE A 77 0.75 -7.15 7.55
N CYS A 78 2.01 -7.51 7.31
CA CYS A 78 2.46 -8.90 7.14
C CYS A 78 2.39 -9.74 8.44
N SER A 79 2.39 -9.12 9.62
CA SER A 79 2.20 -9.84 10.89
C SER A 79 0.74 -10.27 11.12
N GLY A 80 -0.22 -9.57 10.53
CA GLY A 80 -1.65 -9.79 10.80
C GLY A 80 -2.14 -9.16 12.11
N TRP A 81 -1.33 -8.33 12.75
CA TRP A 81 -1.72 -7.61 13.96
C TRP A 81 -2.69 -6.46 13.60
N LEU A 82 -3.87 -6.44 14.23
CA LEU A 82 -4.91 -5.44 14.00
C LEU A 82 -5.23 -5.23 12.51
N GLU A 83 -5.44 -6.32 11.76
CA GLU A 83 -5.52 -6.33 10.29
C GLU A 83 -6.38 -5.21 9.70
N ARG A 84 -7.56 -4.96 10.30
CA ARG A 84 -8.47 -3.90 9.84
C ARG A 84 -7.86 -2.50 10.03
N ALA A 85 -7.30 -2.21 11.20
CA ALA A 85 -6.68 -0.91 11.45
C ALA A 85 -5.45 -0.71 10.54
N ALA A 86 -4.60 -1.74 10.40
CA ALA A 86 -3.42 -1.69 9.55
C ALA A 86 -3.78 -1.41 8.07
N VAL A 87 -4.77 -2.12 7.54
CA VAL A 87 -5.24 -1.93 6.15
C VAL A 87 -5.89 -0.55 5.97
N MET A 88 -6.69 -0.09 6.93
CA MET A 88 -7.34 1.23 6.85
C MET A 88 -6.31 2.36 6.86
N THR A 89 -5.35 2.33 7.79
CA THR A 89 -4.28 3.32 7.86
C THR A 89 -3.44 3.29 6.59
N ALA A 90 -3.14 2.10 6.05
CA ALA A 90 -2.43 1.95 4.79
C ALA A 90 -3.21 2.57 3.61
N SER A 91 -4.51 2.29 3.50
CA SER A 91 -5.35 2.88 2.43
C SER A 91 -5.44 4.40 2.54
N ILE A 92 -5.60 4.95 3.75
CA ILE A 92 -5.64 6.40 3.97
C ILE A 92 -4.30 7.04 3.61
N ALA A 93 -3.19 6.49 4.12
CA ALA A 93 -1.85 7.01 3.84
C ALA A 93 -1.54 6.96 2.34
N MET A 94 -1.88 5.86 1.67
CA MET A 94 -1.76 5.73 0.21
C MET A 94 -2.61 6.77 -0.53
N THR A 95 -3.84 7.02 -0.08
CA THR A 95 -4.71 8.04 -0.67
C THR A 95 -4.06 9.42 -0.58
N ILE A 96 -3.55 9.78 0.60
CA ILE A 96 -2.86 11.06 0.84
C ILE A 96 -1.63 11.20 -0.08
N LEU A 97 -0.81 10.15 -0.16
CA LEU A 97 0.38 10.15 -1.02
C LEU A 97 0.02 10.31 -2.50
N VAL A 98 -1.02 9.62 -2.98
CA VAL A 98 -1.50 9.76 -4.36
C VAL A 98 -1.91 11.20 -4.66
N PHE A 99 -2.70 11.83 -3.78
CA PHE A 99 -3.12 13.22 -3.98
C PHE A 99 -1.93 14.19 -3.94
N LEU A 100 -0.96 13.95 -3.05
CA LEU A 100 0.24 14.76 -2.96
C LEU A 100 1.09 14.63 -4.24
N VAL A 101 1.25 13.41 -4.76
CA VAL A 101 2.01 13.17 -6.00
C VAL A 101 1.30 13.78 -7.20
N VAL A 102 0.02 13.50 -7.41
CA VAL A 102 -0.74 14.03 -8.54
C VAL A 102 -0.85 15.56 -8.50
N GLY A 103 -0.99 16.14 -7.30
CA GLY A 103 -1.09 17.59 -7.11
C GLY A 103 0.22 18.33 -7.41
N ASN A 104 1.38 17.71 -7.16
CA ASN A 104 2.69 18.33 -7.37
C ASN A 104 3.36 17.92 -8.70
N HIS A 105 2.97 16.79 -9.28
CA HIS A 105 3.53 16.22 -10.51
C HIS A 105 2.42 15.55 -11.35
N PRO A 106 1.57 16.32 -12.06
CA PRO A 106 0.44 15.78 -12.81
C PRO A 106 0.85 14.84 -13.97
N GLU A 107 2.07 14.95 -14.46
CA GLU A 107 2.67 14.03 -15.44
C GLU A 107 2.74 12.58 -14.94
N SER A 108 2.69 12.35 -13.63
CA SER A 108 2.64 11.00 -13.02
C SER A 108 1.39 10.20 -13.41
N LEU A 109 0.33 10.86 -13.90
CA LEU A 109 -0.86 10.21 -14.44
C LEU A 109 -0.60 9.48 -15.77
N GLN A 110 0.43 9.90 -16.51
CA GLN A 110 0.76 9.37 -17.84
C GLN A 110 1.86 8.29 -17.79
N ASP A 111 2.47 8.08 -16.62
CA ASP A 111 3.45 7.00 -16.46
C ASP A 111 2.77 5.65 -16.67
N LEU A 112 3.19 4.94 -17.71
CA LEU A 112 2.63 3.65 -18.13
C LEU A 112 2.83 2.54 -17.07
N HIS A 113 3.86 2.71 -16.23
CA HIS A 113 4.14 1.91 -15.04
C HIS A 113 3.86 2.68 -13.74
N GLY A 114 3.05 3.74 -13.83
CA GLY A 114 2.85 4.74 -12.79
C GLY A 114 2.15 4.22 -11.54
N GLY A 115 2.26 5.02 -10.47
CA GLY A 115 1.79 4.61 -9.14
C GLY A 115 0.30 4.30 -9.06
N ILE A 116 -0.52 4.94 -9.88
CA ILE A 116 -1.98 4.86 -9.74
C ILE A 116 -2.54 3.48 -10.10
N ALA A 117 -2.00 2.84 -11.15
CA ALA A 117 -2.46 1.51 -11.56
C ALA A 117 -2.15 0.46 -10.49
N LYS A 118 -0.93 0.49 -9.91
CA LYS A 118 -0.59 -0.41 -8.79
C LYS A 118 -1.42 -0.12 -7.56
N ASP A 119 -1.69 1.16 -7.25
CA ASP A 119 -2.42 1.56 -6.06
C ASP A 119 -3.89 1.11 -6.13
N ALA A 120 -4.50 1.14 -7.33
CA ALA A 120 -5.83 0.57 -7.57
C ALA A 120 -5.89 -0.93 -7.24
N CYS A 121 -4.87 -1.71 -7.63
CA CYS A 121 -4.78 -3.13 -7.26
C CYS A 121 -4.62 -3.32 -5.75
N LEU A 122 -3.91 -2.44 -5.07
CA LEU A 122 -3.74 -2.48 -3.62
C LEU A 122 -5.03 -2.17 -2.87
N TYR A 123 -5.87 -1.25 -3.37
CA TYR A 123 -7.21 -1.03 -2.80
C TYR A 123 -8.09 -2.27 -2.92
N ALA A 124 -8.01 -3.00 -4.04
CA ALA A 124 -8.73 -4.26 -4.19
C ALA A 124 -8.25 -5.32 -3.18
N ALA A 125 -6.93 -5.47 -3.00
CA ALA A 125 -6.36 -6.37 -2.01
C ALA A 125 -6.74 -5.97 -0.57
N ALA A 126 -6.68 -4.67 -0.26
CA ALA A 126 -7.10 -4.10 1.01
C ALA A 126 -8.57 -4.39 1.31
N TRP A 127 -9.45 -4.24 0.32
CA TRP A 127 -10.87 -4.56 0.45
C TRP A 127 -11.10 -6.04 0.80
N VAL A 128 -10.42 -6.95 0.10
CA VAL A 128 -10.51 -8.41 0.39
C VAL A 128 -10.08 -8.70 1.82
N VAL A 129 -8.94 -8.14 2.28
CA VAL A 129 -8.46 -8.33 3.65
C VAL A 129 -9.46 -7.77 4.66
N TRP A 130 -10.01 -6.58 4.41
CA TRP A 130 -10.97 -5.94 5.30
C TRP A 130 -12.26 -6.75 5.47
N VAL A 131 -12.82 -7.26 4.38
CA VAL A 131 -14.06 -8.06 4.39
C VAL A 131 -13.82 -9.39 5.12
N LEU A 132 -12.73 -10.08 4.82
CA LEU A 132 -12.45 -11.39 5.40
C LEU A 132 -12.02 -11.31 6.87
N ALA A 133 -11.32 -10.25 7.30
CA ALA A 133 -11.00 -10.02 8.71
C ALA A 133 -12.26 -9.77 9.57
N LYS A 134 -13.34 -9.22 9.00
CA LYS A 134 -14.62 -9.06 9.70
C LYS A 134 -15.35 -10.40 9.88
N ALA A 135 -15.23 -11.30 8.90
CA ALA A 135 -15.85 -12.62 8.97
C ALA A 135 -15.26 -13.46 10.10
N GLU A 136 -13.93 -13.50 10.20
CA GLU A 136 -13.23 -14.26 11.26
C GLU A 136 -13.45 -13.72 12.68
N ALA A 137 -13.75 -12.42 12.85
CA ALA A 137 -14.04 -11.83 14.16
C ALA A 137 -15.47 -12.11 14.66
N ARG A 138 -16.32 -12.75 13.84
CA ARG A 138 -17.71 -13.12 14.18
C ARG A 138 -17.87 -14.60 14.53
N ASP A 139 -16.84 -15.40 14.31
CA ASP A 139 -16.74 -16.81 14.71
C ASP A 139 -16.01 -16.93 16.04
#